data_AF-A0A1B6KG75-F1
#
_entry.id   AF-A0A1B6KG75-F1
#
_cell.length_a   1.000
_cell.length_b   1.000
_cell.length_c   1.000
_cell.angle_alpha   90.00
_cell.angle_beta   90.00
_cell.angle_gamma   90.00
#
_symmetry.space_group_name_H-M   'P 1'
#
loop_
_entity.id
_entity.type
_entity.pdbx_description
1 polymer ?
#
loop_
_entity_poly.entity_id
_entity_poly.type
_entity_poly.pdbx_seq_one_letter_code
_entity_poly.pdbx_strand_id
1 'polypeptide(L)'
;LFENINYGGNYQPSPYITNVSSYTQYIQDTIFPAIYKTQWYNKYPLTAEDEVFEETGWTQDAAHRLMGVPLLRQIRAVNRPCHIPQSLRNLTVYCNVRFSSSTE
;
A
#
# COMPACT_ATOMS: atom_id res chain seq x y z
N LEU A 1 2.44 -13.98 8.42
CA LEU A 1 2.72 -12.53 8.58
C LEU A 1 1.53 -11.63 8.22
N PHE A 2 0.37 -12.14 7.77
CA PHE A 2 -0.83 -11.32 7.55
C PHE A 2 -2.10 -12.11 7.91
N GLU A 3 -2.24 -12.45 9.20
CA GLU A 3 -3.49 -13.01 9.71
C GLU A 3 -4.46 -11.85 9.96
N ASN A 4 -5.65 -11.92 9.36
CA ASN A 4 -6.77 -10.98 9.43
C ASN A 4 -6.83 -9.87 8.36
N ILE A 5 -6.99 -10.27 7.10
CA ILE A 5 -7.69 -9.41 6.13
C ILE A 5 -9.19 -9.61 6.38
N ASN A 6 -9.83 -8.62 7.02
CA ASN A 6 -11.25 -8.65 7.36
C ASN A 6 -12.10 -8.57 6.08
N TYR A 7 -12.58 -9.71 5.57
CA TYR A 7 -13.46 -9.79 4.40
C TYR A 7 -14.93 -9.38 4.66
N GLY A 8 -15.21 -8.60 5.72
CA GLY A 8 -16.56 -8.45 6.27
C GLY A 8 -17.12 -7.03 6.40
N GLY A 9 -16.42 -6.00 5.94
CA GLY A 9 -16.92 -4.63 5.96
C GLY A 9 -17.53 -4.22 4.62
N ASN A 10 -18.72 -3.61 4.61
CA ASN A 10 -19.28 -2.87 3.47
C ASN A 10 -18.42 -1.61 3.17
N TYR A 11 -17.14 -1.80 2.85
CA TYR A 11 -16.26 -0.73 2.43
C TYR A 11 -16.39 -0.57 0.92
N GLN A 12 -17.05 0.51 0.50
CA GLN A 12 -16.95 0.99 -0.88
C GLN A 12 -15.60 1.70 -1.00
N PRO A 13 -14.70 1.27 -1.90
CA PRO A 13 -13.44 1.97 -2.12
C PRO A 13 -13.73 3.43 -2.45
N SER A 14 -13.37 4.35 -1.55
CA SER A 14 -13.36 5.76 -1.91
C SER A 14 -12.29 5.95 -2.97
N PRO A 15 -12.60 6.47 -4.17
CA PRO A 15 -11.59 6.79 -5.16
C PRO A 15 -10.67 7.95 -4.72
N TYR A 16 -10.97 8.57 -3.57
CA TYR A 16 -10.28 9.74 -3.06
C TYR A 16 -9.35 9.36 -1.91
N ILE A 17 -8.04 9.34 -2.21
CA ILE A 17 -6.96 9.24 -1.22
C ILE A 17 -6.54 10.67 -0.87
N THR A 18 -6.94 11.14 0.31
CA THR A 18 -6.71 12.54 0.73
C THR A 18 -5.66 12.69 1.82
N ASN A 19 -5.31 11.60 2.50
CA ASN A 19 -4.31 11.60 3.57
C ASN A 19 -3.64 10.22 3.69
N VAL A 20 -2.59 10.14 4.53
CA VAL A 20 -1.81 8.92 4.73
C VAL A 20 -2.67 7.75 5.25
N SER A 21 -3.61 8.01 6.17
CA SER A 21 -4.48 6.95 6.70
C SER A 21 -5.38 6.37 5.62
N SER A 22 -5.98 7.23 4.79
CA SER A 22 -6.84 6.81 3.68
C SER A 22 -6.04 6.04 2.61
N TYR A 23 -4.75 6.37 2.42
CA TYR A 23 -3.87 5.60 1.55
C TYR A 23 -3.63 4.20 2.11
N THR A 24 -3.31 4.08 3.40
CA THR A 24 -3.09 2.78 4.05
C THR A 24 -4.33 1.90 3.96
N GLN A 25 -5.51 2.46 4.23
CA GLN A 25 -6.80 1.76 4.10
C GLN A 25 -7.05 1.32 2.66
N TYR A 26 -6.81 2.19 1.68
CA TYR A 26 -6.96 1.83 0.27
C TYR A 26 -6.08 0.64 -0.14
N ILE A 27 -4.83 0.58 0.32
CA ILE A 27 -3.95 -0.57 0.06
C ILE A 27 -4.53 -1.85 0.68
N GLN A 28 -4.98 -1.79 1.93
CA GLN A 28 -5.50 -2.95 2.66
C GLN A 28 -6.84 -3.46 2.14
N ASP A 29 -7.75 -2.55 1.81
CA ASP A 29 -9.14 -2.88 1.51
C ASP A 29 -9.40 -3.02 0.01
N THR A 30 -8.54 -2.44 -0.85
CA THR A 30 -8.72 -2.46 -2.31
C THR A 30 -7.60 -3.22 -3.01
N ILE A 31 -6.33 -2.85 -2.78
CA ILE A 31 -5.22 -3.44 -3.53
C ILE A 31 -4.98 -4.89 -3.13
N PHE A 32 -4.80 -5.20 -1.84
CA PHE A 32 -4.52 -6.57 -1.42
C PHE A 32 -5.62 -7.56 -1.80
N PRO A 33 -6.92 -7.29 -1.56
CA PRO A 33 -7.99 -8.21 -1.98
C PRO A 33 -8.10 -8.37 -3.49
N ALA A 34 -7.63 -7.38 -4.27
CA ALA A 34 -7.66 -7.44 -5.73
C ALA A 34 -6.60 -8.37 -6.32
N ILE A 35 -5.45 -8.54 -5.65
CA ILE A 35 -4.28 -9.28 -6.17
C ILE A 35 -3.90 -10.52 -5.35
N TYR A 36 -4.43 -10.68 -4.13
CA TYR A 36 -4.16 -11.80 -3.22
C TYR A 36 -5.44 -12.53 -2.81
N LYS A 37 -6.19 -13.02 -3.80
CA LYS A 37 -7.34 -13.89 -3.55
C LYS A 37 -6.88 -15.33 -3.34
N THR A 38 -7.31 -15.93 -2.24
CA THR A 38 -6.91 -17.30 -1.85
C THR A 38 -8.07 -18.29 -1.85
N GLN A 39 -9.31 -17.80 -1.85
CA GLN A 39 -10.51 -18.62 -1.75
C GLN A 39 -11.56 -18.25 -2.80
N TRP A 40 -12.32 -19.26 -3.21
CA TRP A 40 -13.56 -19.11 -3.95
C TRP A 40 -14.66 -18.48 -3.07
N TYR A 41 -15.78 -18.09 -3.70
CA TYR A 41 -16.94 -17.53 -3.00
C TYR A 41 -17.55 -18.50 -1.96
N ASN A 42 -17.32 -19.80 -2.11
CA ASN A 42 -17.76 -20.86 -1.21
C ASN A 42 -16.71 -21.20 -0.13
N LYS A 43 -15.67 -20.37 0.04
CA LYS A 43 -14.57 -20.53 1.01
C LYS A 43 -13.62 -21.70 0.75
N TYR A 44 -13.79 -22.42 -0.37
CA TYR A 44 -12.82 -23.43 -0.77
C TYR A 44 -11.55 -22.77 -1.31
N PRO A 45 -10.36 -23.36 -1.09
CA PRO A 45 -9.12 -22.80 -1.58
C PRO A 45 -9.10 -22.74 -3.11
N LEU A 46 -8.52 -21.66 -3.65
CA LEU A 46 -8.33 -21.47 -5.09
C LEU A 46 -7.17 -22.28 -5.65
N THR A 47 -6.16 -22.52 -4.82
CA THR A 47 -4.94 -23.25 -5.17
C THR A 47 -4.96 -24.62 -4.48
N ALA A 48 -4.47 -25.66 -5.14
CA ALA A 48 -4.24 -26.96 -4.52
C ALA A 48 -2.99 -26.92 -3.63
N GLU A 49 -2.92 -27.78 -2.60
CA GLU A 49 -1.86 -27.81 -1.58
C GLU A 49 -0.44 -28.09 -2.13
N ASP A 50 -0.29 -28.55 -3.38
CA ASP A 50 0.99 -28.91 -3.99
C ASP A 50 1.33 -28.07 -5.24
N GLU A 51 0.68 -26.93 -5.42
CA GLU A 51 0.89 -26.13 -6.62
C GLU A 51 2.10 -25.20 -6.51
N VAL A 52 2.98 -25.23 -7.53
CA VAL A 52 4.28 -24.52 -7.58
C VAL A 52 4.20 -23.00 -7.32
N PHE A 53 3.01 -22.39 -7.46
CA PHE A 53 2.79 -20.95 -7.31
C PHE A 53 1.69 -20.61 -6.31
N GLU A 54 1.49 -21.43 -5.29
CA GLU A 54 0.51 -21.17 -4.23
C GLU A 54 0.65 -19.76 -3.62
N GLU A 55 1.89 -19.32 -3.38
CA GLU A 55 2.21 -18.06 -2.69
C GLU A 55 1.94 -16.80 -3.53
N THR A 56 1.82 -16.90 -4.86
CA THR A 56 1.66 -15.70 -5.71
C THR A 56 0.23 -15.15 -5.69
N GLY A 57 -0.72 -15.93 -5.14
CA GLY A 57 -2.13 -15.56 -5.08
C GLY A 57 -2.81 -15.47 -6.45
N TRP A 58 -4.12 -15.27 -6.41
CA TRP A 58 -4.94 -15.05 -7.60
C TRP A 58 -5.50 -13.62 -7.61
N THR A 59 -5.78 -13.11 -8.81
CA THR A 59 -6.55 -11.87 -8.95
C THR A 59 -7.99 -12.07 -8.49
N GLN A 60 -8.70 -10.97 -8.23
CA GLN A 60 -10.06 -10.98 -7.70
C GLN A 60 -11.07 -11.79 -8.54
N ASP A 61 -10.87 -11.82 -9.86
CA ASP A 61 -11.67 -12.59 -10.82
C ASP A 61 -11.38 -14.10 -10.78
N ALA A 62 -10.37 -14.54 -10.03
CA ALA A 62 -9.88 -15.92 -9.97
C ALA A 62 -9.49 -16.50 -11.34
N ALA A 63 -9.20 -15.65 -12.33
CA ALA A 63 -8.85 -16.08 -13.69
C ALA A 63 -7.35 -15.90 -13.98
N HIS A 64 -6.66 -15.00 -13.27
CA HIS A 64 -5.27 -14.67 -13.52
C HIS A 64 -4.40 -14.81 -12.27
N ARG A 65 -3.11 -15.05 -12.49
CA ARG A 65 -2.09 -15.08 -11.45
C ARG A 65 -1.18 -13.89 -11.56
N LEU A 66 -0.76 -13.39 -10.39
CA LEU A 66 0.30 -12.41 -10.32
C LEU A 66 1.65 -13.10 -10.53
N MET A 67 2.51 -12.53 -11.38
CA MET A 67 3.90 -12.99 -11.49
C MET A 67 4.76 -12.22 -10.49
N GLY A 68 5.34 -12.93 -9.51
CA GLY A 68 6.19 -12.36 -8.48
C GLY A 68 5.41 -11.68 -7.36
N VAL A 69 6.06 -10.71 -6.70
CA VAL A 69 5.52 -10.00 -5.53
C VAL A 69 5.56 -8.48 -5.79
N PRO A 70 4.46 -7.73 -5.56
CA PRO A 70 4.46 -6.28 -5.71
C PRO A 70 5.43 -5.64 -4.72
N LEU A 71 6.24 -4.70 -5.21
CA LEU A 71 7.18 -3.95 -4.38
C LEU A 71 6.73 -2.50 -4.24
N LEU A 72 6.47 -2.07 -3.01
CA LEU A 72 6.26 -0.66 -2.69
C LEU A 72 7.61 0.08 -2.73
N ARG A 73 7.67 1.15 -3.53
CA ARG A 73 8.83 2.04 -3.58
C ARG A 73 8.43 3.41 -3.03
N GLN A 74 9.34 4.04 -2.28
CA GLN A 74 9.12 5.36 -1.70
C GLN A 74 10.30 6.28 -2.07
N ILE A 75 9.97 7.47 -2.54
CA ILE A 75 10.92 8.55 -2.74
C ILE A 75 10.78 9.51 -1.55
N ARG A 76 11.90 9.99 -1.01
CA ARG A 76 11.93 10.98 0.08
C ARG A 76 12.82 12.13 -0.33
N ALA A 77 12.52 13.33 0.16
CA ALA A 77 13.42 14.45 0.04
C ALA A 77 14.26 14.57 1.31
N VAL A 78 15.55 14.86 1.17
CA VAL A 78 16.46 15.08 2.29
C VAL A 78 16.06 16.34 3.04
N ASN A 79 15.96 16.24 4.37
CA ASN A 79 15.75 17.40 5.23
C ASN A 79 16.97 18.32 5.13
N ARG A 80 16.74 19.56 4.72
CA ARG A 80 17.80 20.58 4.67
C ARG A 80 17.48 21.71 5.63
N PRO A 81 18.52 22.30 6.25
CA PRO A 81 18.36 23.58 6.94
C PRO A 81 17.90 24.60 5.89
N CYS A 82 16.71 25.14 6.11
CA CYS A 82 16.11 26.15 5.27
C CYS A 82 16.23 27.51 5.96
N HIS A 83 16.06 28.58 5.19
CA HIS A 83 16.01 29.92 5.76
C HIS A 83 14.67 30.13 6.46
N ILE A 84 14.60 29.73 7.74
CA ILE A 84 13.43 29.95 8.60
C ILE A 84 13.51 31.38 9.15
N PRO A 85 12.43 32.18 9.03
CA PRO A 85 12.34 33.48 9.66
C PRO A 85 12.69 33.41 11.15
N GLN A 86 13.42 34.39 11.67
CA GLN A 86 13.93 34.37 13.05
C GLN A 86 12.83 34.12 14.09
N SER A 87 11.61 34.62 13.85
CA SER A 87 10.44 34.42 14.71
C SER A 87 9.97 32.96 14.82
N LEU A 88 10.30 32.09 13.86
CA LEU A 88 9.85 30.70 13.80
C LEU A 88 10.96 29.69 14.10
N ARG A 89 12.20 30.15 14.32
CA ARG A 89 13.36 29.27 14.57
C ARG A 89 13.26 28.45 15.86
N ASN A 90 12.45 28.90 16.83
CA ASN A 90 12.21 28.15 18.06
C ASN A 90 11.27 26.95 17.86
N LEU A 91 10.54 26.87 16.74
CA LEU A 91 9.55 25.83 16.47
C LEU A 91 10.08 24.71 15.57
N THR A 92 10.96 25.04 14.62
CA THR A 92 11.61 24.05 13.76
C THR A 92 12.91 24.60 13.19
N VAL A 93 13.85 23.69 12.90
CA VAL A 93 15.16 23.98 12.28
C VAL A 93 15.22 23.42 10.85
N TYR A 94 14.28 22.56 10.49
CA TYR A 94 14.26 21.83 9.22
C TYR A 94 13.01 22.15 8.41
N CYS A 95 13.17 22.24 7.09
CA CYS A 95 12.04 22.28 6.17
C CYS A 95 12.02 21.04 5.29
N ASN A 96 10.79 20.58 5.00
CA ASN A 96 10.54 19.69 3.89
C ASN A 96 10.68 20.49 2.60
N VAL A 97 11.77 20.27 1.89
CA VAL A 97 12.00 20.88 0.58
C VAL A 97 11.22 20.12 -0.49
N ARG A 98 10.89 20.81 -1.59
CA ARG A 98 10.26 20.15 -2.75
C ARG A 98 11.21 19.11 -3.32
N PHE A 99 10.66 17.99 -3.75
CA PHE A 99 11.43 16.95 -4.41
C PHE A 99 12.04 17.46 -5.72
N SER A 100 13.31 17.12 -5.92
CA SER A 100 14.16 17.37 -7.09
C SER A 100 15.31 16.38 -7.05
N SER A 101 15.98 16.13 -8.17
CA SER A 101 17.18 15.28 -8.23
C SER A 101 18.29 15.72 -7.26
N SER A 102 18.35 17.01 -6.94
CA SER A 102 19.34 17.57 -6.01
C SER A 102 18.98 17.38 -4.54
N THR A 103 17.74 16.96 -4.26
CA THR A 103 17.16 16.84 -2.90
C THR A 103 16.65 15.43 -2.63
N GLU A 104 16.83 14.49 -3.57
CA GLU A 104 16.65 13.05 -3.33
C GLU A 104 17.61 12.55 -2.24
#